data_AF-A0A0D0ECV8-F1
#
_entry.id   AF-A0A0D0ECV8-F1
#
_cell.length_a   1.000
_cell.length_b   1.000
_cell.length_c   1.000
_cell.angle_alpha   90.00
_cell.angle_beta   90.00
_cell.angle_gamma   90.00
#
_symmetry.space_group_name_H-M   'P 1'
#
loop_
_entity.id
_entity.type
_entity.pdbx_description
1 polymer ?
#
loop_
_entity_poly.entity_id
_entity_poly.type
_entity_poly.pdbx_seq_one_letter_code
_entity_poly.pdbx_strand_id
1 'polypeptide(L)'
;MNHVPVASTSSVISCRWDWCRSTFSDLDALETHVKHTHIWPMKPMSKADIVLLRRLDLQSLHSSENTDSTSRGGYALGCEIF
;
A
#
# COMPACT_ATOMS: atom_id res chain seq x y z
N MET A 1 -49.65 -11.70 21.04
CA MET A 1 -48.44 -10.88 20.90
C MET A 1 -47.25 -11.67 21.43
N ASN A 2 -46.31 -12.10 20.59
CA ASN A 2 -45.11 -12.81 21.03
C ASN A 2 -43.94 -11.83 21.06
N HIS A 3 -43.41 -11.54 22.24
CA HIS A 3 -42.17 -10.79 22.41
C HIS A 3 -40.99 -11.74 22.21
N VAL A 4 -40.23 -11.55 21.13
CA VAL A 4 -38.93 -12.20 20.94
C VAL A 4 -37.92 -11.49 21.84
N PRO A 5 -37.18 -12.20 22.71
CA PRO A 5 -36.10 -11.58 23.47
C PRO A 5 -34.97 -11.27 22.48
N VAL A 6 -34.72 -9.98 22.22
CA VAL A 6 -33.53 -9.57 21.48
C VAL A 6 -32.33 -9.87 22.38
N ALA A 7 -31.54 -10.87 21.99
CA ALA A 7 -30.29 -11.16 22.66
C ALA A 7 -29.39 -9.93 22.49
N SER A 8 -29.07 -9.26 23.60
CA SER A 8 -28.08 -8.19 23.64
C SER A 8 -26.73 -8.78 23.28
N THR A 9 -26.39 -8.80 22.00
CA THR A 9 -25.09 -9.25 21.51
C THR A 9 -24.05 -8.25 22.01
N SER A 10 -23.25 -8.63 23.00
CA SER A 10 -22.03 -7.92 23.33
C SER A 10 -21.14 -7.95 22.10
N SER A 11 -21.16 -6.87 21.33
CA SER A 11 -20.43 -6.76 20.07
C SER A 11 -18.95 -6.67 20.36
N VAL A 12 -18.25 -7.80 20.24
CA VAL A 12 -16.80 -7.84 20.26
C VAL A 12 -16.28 -7.23 18.96
N ILE A 13 -15.33 -6.32 19.08
CA ILE A 13 -14.76 -5.54 17.97
C ILE A 13 -13.35 -6.07 17.69
N SER A 14 -13.14 -6.63 16.50
CA SER A 14 -11.85 -7.16 16.08
C SER A 14 -10.98 -6.08 15.42
N CYS A 15 -9.68 -6.07 15.72
CA CYS A 15 -8.72 -5.31 14.93
C CYS A 15 -8.66 -5.86 13.49
N ARG A 16 -8.60 -4.96 12.51
CA ARG A 16 -8.57 -5.31 11.07
C ARG A 16 -7.19 -5.14 10.43
N TRP A 17 -6.16 -4.87 11.22
CA TRP A 17 -4.81 -4.76 10.71
C TRP A 17 -4.29 -6.13 10.25
N ASP A 18 -3.49 -6.16 9.20
CA ASP A 18 -2.98 -7.41 8.66
C ASP A 18 -2.23 -8.20 9.74
N TRP A 19 -2.55 -9.49 9.86
CA TRP A 19 -2.00 -10.44 10.85
C TRP A 19 -2.31 -10.11 12.32
N CYS A 20 -3.10 -9.08 12.61
CA CYS A 20 -3.56 -8.82 13.97
C CYS A 20 -4.80 -9.65 14.31
N ARG A 21 -4.79 -10.34 15.46
CA ARG A 21 -5.90 -11.17 15.94
C ARG A 21 -6.52 -10.65 17.25
N SER A 22 -6.22 -9.41 17.62
CA SER A 22 -6.72 -8.81 18.86
C SER A 22 -8.20 -8.44 18.73
N THR A 23 -8.95 -8.65 19.81
CA THR A 23 -10.37 -8.33 19.93
C THR A 23 -10.62 -7.51 21.18
N PHE A 24 -11.57 -6.57 21.10
CA PHE A 24 -11.86 -5.59 22.14
C PHE A 24 -13.36 -5.52 22.41
N SER A 25 -13.74 -5.16 23.63
CA SER A 25 -15.13 -4.91 24.01
C SER A 25 -15.56 -3.45 23.81
N ASP A 26 -14.60 -2.58 23.51
CA ASP A 26 -14.79 -1.12 23.44
C ASP A 26 -13.97 -0.51 22.30
N LEU A 27 -14.47 0.59 21.72
CA LEU A 27 -13.84 1.28 20.59
C LEU A 27 -12.57 2.03 21.00
N ASP A 28 -12.53 2.64 22.18
CA ASP A 28 -11.36 3.37 22.69
C ASP A 28 -10.17 2.41 22.88
N ALA A 29 -10.45 1.20 23.38
CA ALA A 29 -9.44 0.15 23.51
C ALA A 29 -8.87 -0.28 22.15
N LEU A 30 -9.72 -0.39 21.12
CA LEU A 30 -9.28 -0.69 19.76
C LEU A 30 -8.46 0.47 19.17
N GLU A 31 -8.90 1.71 19.34
CA GLU A 31 -8.20 2.90 18.84
C GLU A 31 -6.80 3.00 19.45
N THR A 32 -6.71 2.86 20.76
CA THR A 32 -5.45 2.87 21.51
C THR A 32 -4.53 1.75 21.03
N HIS A 33 -5.06 0.53 20.86
CA HIS A 33 -4.30 -0.58 20.31
C HIS A 33 -3.74 -0.27 18.91
N VAL A 34 -4.56 0.28 18.01
CA VAL A 34 -4.12 0.58 16.63
C VAL A 34 -3.02 1.64 16.61
N LYS A 35 -3.17 2.72 17.39
CA LYS A 35 -2.16 3.78 17.47
C LYS A 35 -0.82 3.25 18.00
N HIS A 36 -0.85 2.52 19.11
CA HIS A 36 0.37 2.06 19.80
C HIS A 36 1.03 0.85 19.19
N THR A 37 0.26 -0.07 18.62
CA THR A 37 0.80 -1.34 18.13
C THR A 37 1.15 -1.27 16.66
N HIS A 38 0.34 -0.56 15.87
CA HIS A 38 0.47 -0.59 14.42
C HIS A 38 1.04 0.70 13.84
N ILE A 39 0.63 1.88 14.35
CA ILE A 39 1.02 3.16 13.74
C ILE A 39 2.36 3.66 14.27
N TRP A 40 2.48 3.87 15.59
CA TRP A 40 3.67 4.48 16.18
C TRP A 40 4.98 3.70 16.01
N PRO A 41 4.98 2.35 16.05
CA PRO A 41 6.21 1.60 15.82
C PRO A 41 6.71 1.70 14.37
N MET A 42 5.87 2.12 13.42
CA MET A 42 6.31 2.30 12.04
C MET A 42 7.22 3.51 11.92
N LYS A 43 8.42 3.29 11.41
CA LYS A 43 9.35 4.37 11.07
C LYS A 43 8.81 5.11 9.84
N PRO A 44 8.48 6.41 9.93
CA PRO A 44 8.08 7.18 8.76
C PRO A 44 9.24 7.23 7.76
N MET A 45 8.94 7.02 6.49
CA MET A 45 9.93 7.14 5.42
C MET A 45 10.19 8.61 5.10
N SER A 46 11.44 8.95 4.82
CA SER A 46 11.78 10.31 4.39
C SER A 46 11.26 10.58 2.97
N LYS A 47 10.99 11.84 2.66
CA LYS A 47 10.58 12.24 1.30
C LYS A 47 11.64 11.85 0.26
N ALA A 48 12.92 11.91 0.60
CA ALA A 48 14.00 11.51 -0.30
C ALA A 48 13.92 10.02 -0.63
N ASP A 49 13.69 9.17 0.38
CA ASP A 49 13.54 7.73 0.19
C ASP A 49 12.30 7.41 -0.67
N ILE A 50 11.19 8.11 -0.44
CA ILE A 50 9.96 7.95 -1.24
C ILE A 50 10.23 8.30 -2.71
N VAL A 51 10.97 9.39 -2.99
CA VAL A 51 11.32 9.79 -4.36
C VAL A 51 12.26 8.78 -5.00
N LEU A 52 13.24 8.25 -4.23
CA LEU A 52 14.17 7.25 -4.72
C LEU A 52 13.45 5.95 -5.09
N LEU A 53 12.59 5.42 -4.21
CA LEU A 53 11.81 4.21 -4.47
C LEU A 53 10.98 4.33 -5.75
N ARG A 54 10.27 5.45 -5.92
CA ARG A 54 9.49 5.70 -7.15
C ARG A 54 10.33 5.70 -8.42
N ARG A 55 11.56 6.22 -8.36
CA ARG A 55 12.47 6.19 -9.52
C ARG A 55 12.92 4.77 -9.83
N LEU A 56 13.20 3.97 -8.79
CA LEU A 56 13.61 2.57 -8.95
C LEU A 56 12.48 1.72 -9.55
N ASP A 57 11.23 1.91 -9.10
CA ASP A 57 10.07 1.20 -9.67
C ASP A 57 9.91 1.48 -11.17
N LEU A 58 10.07 2.75 -11.57
CA LEU A 58 10.01 3.14 -12.99
C LEU A 58 11.14 2.52 -13.82
N GLN A 59 12.36 2.45 -13.28
CA GLN A 59 13.50 1.83 -13.96
C GLN A 59 13.32 0.31 -14.10
N SER A 60 12.72 -0.34 -13.10
CA SER A 60 12.44 -1.78 -13.14
C SER A 60 11.47 -2.16 -14.27
N LEU A 61 10.50 -1.29 -14.59
CA LEU A 61 9.56 -1.52 -15.70
C LEU A 61 10.22 -1.37 -17.08
N HIS A 62 11.20 -0.47 -17.21
CA HIS A 62 11.92 -0.23 -18.47
C HIS A 62 13.04 -1.24 -18.77
N SER A 63 13.44 -2.07 -17.81
CA SER A 63 14.53 -3.02 -18.01
C SER A 63 14.10 -4.37 -18.61
N SER A 64 12.80 -4.60 -18.84
CA SER A 64 12.29 -5.84 -19.48
C SER A 64 12.21 -5.79 -21.01
N GLU A 65 12.48 -4.64 -21.66
CA GLU A 65 12.40 -4.50 -23.12
C GLU A 65 13.78 -4.39 -23.78
N ASN A 66 14.71 -5.27 -23.42
CA ASN A 66 15.95 -5.41 -24.21
C ASN A 66 16.42 -6.86 -24.31
N THR A 67 15.53 -7.72 -24.82
CA THR A 67 15.95 -8.95 -25.47
C THR A 67 15.56 -8.88 -26.94
N ASP A 68 16.60 -8.75 -27.76
CA ASP A 68 16.68 -9.20 -29.15
C ASP A 68 15.93 -8.41 -30.24
N SER A 69 16.69 -7.63 -31.02
CA SER A 69 16.53 -7.59 -32.49
C SER A 69 17.77 -7.01 -33.17
N THR A 70 18.50 -7.92 -33.78
CA THR A 70 19.59 -7.73 -34.72
C THR A 70 19.19 -6.92 -35.97
N SER A 71 20.03 -5.95 -36.35
CA SER A 71 20.26 -5.41 -37.71
C SER A 71 19.13 -4.65 -38.47
N ARG A 72 19.42 -3.38 -38.85
CA ARG A 72 19.56 -2.87 -40.24
C ARG A 72 19.43 -1.34 -40.33
N GLY A 73 20.47 -0.69 -40.90
CA GLY A 73 20.45 0.63 -41.59
C GLY A 73 20.18 1.86 -40.72
N GLY A 74 20.90 2.99 -40.77
CA GLY A 74 21.59 3.63 -41.89
C GLY A 74 20.88 4.94 -42.23
N TYR A 75 21.63 6.07 -42.19
CA TYR A 75 21.33 7.49 -42.54
C TYR A 75 20.23 8.21 -41.71
N ALA A 76 20.49 9.29 -40.93
CA ALA A 76 21.04 10.63 -41.18
C ALA A 76 19.99 11.71 -41.54
N LEU A 77 20.02 12.78 -40.73
CA LEU A 77 19.62 14.18 -40.98
C LEU A 77 18.12 14.58 -40.99
N GLY A 78 17.84 15.66 -40.25
CA GLY A 78 16.73 16.57 -40.57
C GLY A 78 16.07 17.25 -39.37
N CYS A 79 16.73 18.24 -38.76
CA CYS A 79 15.99 19.38 -38.18
C CYS A 79 15.27 20.11 -39.31
N GLU A 80 14.00 20.44 -39.16
CA GLU A 80 13.41 21.79 -39.34
C GLU A 80 11.87 21.77 -39.45
N ILE A 81 11.26 22.66 -38.65
CA ILE A 81 10.10 23.54 -38.91
C ILE A 81 8.70 22.91 -39.12
N PHE A 82 7.76 23.23 -38.21
CA PHE A 82 6.71 24.24 -38.42
C PHE A 82 6.24 24.84 -37.09
#